data_AF-A0A7V7GP92-F1
#
_entry.id   AF-A0A7V7GP92-F1
#
_cell.length_a   1.000
_cell.length_b   1.000
_cell.length_c   1.000
_cell.angle_alpha   90.00
_cell.angle_beta   90.00
_cell.angle_gamma   90.00
#
_symmetry.space_group_name_H-M   'P 1'
#
loop_
_entity.id
_entity.type
_entity.pdbx_description
1 polymer ?
#
loop_
_entity_poly.entity_id
_entity_poly.type
_entity_poly.pdbx_seq_one_letter_code
_entity_poly.pdbx_strand_id
1 'polypeptide(L)' 'MRNYWYVSLTNRYPQPNADDPVRVVQSVQIKKKYSIIEMTREATPNEIDKYNLRYCGHGYWKDEYIQQNIERYIK' A
#
# COMPACT_ATOMS: atom_id res chain seq x y z
N MET A 1 -3.27 -14.00 6.24
CA MET A 1 -2.12 -13.26 6.77
C MET A 1 -2.56 -11.82 6.96
N ARG A 2 -2.20 -11.17 8.08
CA ARG A 2 -2.53 -9.74 8.27
C ARG A 2 -1.48 -8.92 7.55
N ASN A 3 -1.93 -8.03 6.66
CA ASN A 3 -1.06 -7.26 5.78
C ASN A 3 -1.24 -5.77 6.04
N TYR A 4 -0.23 -5.00 5.64
CA TYR A 4 -0.24 -3.54 5.69
C TYR A 4 -0.83 -2.99 4.40
N TRP A 5 -1.78 -2.08 4.55
CA TRP A 5 -2.51 -1.48 3.44
C TRP A 5 -2.10 -0.03 3.26
N TYR A 6 -1.80 0.34 2.01
CA TYR A 6 -1.45 1.70 1.64
C TYR A 6 -2.19 2.14 0.38
N VAL A 7 -2.46 3.44 0.29
CA VAL A 7 -2.81 4.12 -0.95
C VAL A 7 -1.61 4.90 -1.45
N SER A 8 -1.17 4.65 -2.67
CA SER A 8 -0.24 5.52 -3.41
C SER A 8 -1.02 6.57 -4.18
N LEU A 9 -0.74 7.84 -3.94
CA LEU A 9 -1.36 8.96 -4.68
C LEU A 9 -0.65 9.30 -6.00
N THR A 10 0.39 8.54 -6.36
CA THR A 10 1.15 8.74 -7.61
C THR A 10 0.83 7.68 -8.67
N ASN A 11 -0.06 6.73 -8.36
CA ASN A 11 -0.32 5.54 -9.17
C ASN A 11 0.94 4.68 -9.43
N ARG A 12 1.91 4.77 -8.52
CA ARG A 12 3.15 3.96 -8.54
C ARG A 12 3.27 3.21 -7.23
N TYR A 13 4.00 2.10 -7.24
CA TYR A 13 4.19 1.27 -6.05
C TYR A 13 5.64 0.80 -5.92
N PRO A 14 6.09 0.44 -4.70
CA PRO A 14 7.39 -0.18 -4.49
C PRO A 14 7.56 -1.42 -5.37
N GLN A 15 8.58 -1.43 -6.23
CA GLN A 15 8.90 -2.60 -7.04
C GLN A 15 9.84 -3.50 -6.25
N PRO A 16 9.68 -4.84 -6.33
CA PRO A 16 10.66 -5.77 -5.80
C PRO A 16 12.03 -5.45 -6.42
N ASN A 17 13.04 -5.18 -5.60
CA ASN A 17 14.42 -5.08 -6.06
C ASN A 17 15.15 -6.41 -5.75
N ALA A 18 16.36 -6.59 -6.31
CA ALA A 18 17.12 -7.82 -6.14
C ALA A 18 17.58 -8.07 -4.69
N ASP A 19 17.59 -7.02 -3.86
CA ASP A 19 18.08 -7.03 -2.48
C ASP A 19 16.93 -7.11 -1.44
N ASP A 20 15.66 -7.06 -1.85
CA ASP A 20 14.49 -7.14 -0.98
C ASP A 20 14.06 -8.61 -0.88
N PRO A 21 14.29 -9.29 0.26
CA PRO A 21 13.94 -10.69 0.40
C PRO A 21 12.41 -10.83 0.45
N VAL A 22 11.86 -11.76 -0.34
CA VAL A 22 10.44 -12.15 -0.40
C VAL A 22 9.48 -10.99 -0.69
N ARG A 23 8.89 -10.99 -1.90
CA ARG A 23 7.81 -10.09 -2.39
C ARG A 23 7.10 -9.27 -1.29
N VAL A 24 7.69 -8.12 -0.95
CA VAL A 24 7.13 -7.21 0.06
C VAL A 24 5.73 -6.76 -0.34
N VAL A 25 5.54 -6.47 -1.63
CA VAL A 25 4.23 -6.21 -2.21
C VAL A 25 3.57 -7.52 -2.60
N GLN A 26 2.43 -7.81 -1.96
CA GLN A 26 1.63 -9.01 -2.21
C GLN A 26 0.65 -8.79 -3.36
N SER A 27 -0.05 -7.65 -3.36
CA SER A 27 -1.01 -7.30 -4.40
C SER A 27 -1.06 -5.79 -4.62
N VAL A 28 -1.43 -5.40 -5.85
CA VAL A 28 -1.62 -4.00 -6.24
C VAL A 28 -2.88 -3.87 -7.09
N GLN A 29 -3.75 -2.94 -6.71
CA GLN A 29 -4.88 -2.50 -7.53
C GLN A 29 -4.55 -1.15 -8.15
N ILE A 30 -4.21 -1.13 -9.43
CA ILE A 30 -3.85 0.08 -10.18
C ILE A 30 -5.13 0.79 -10.65
N LYS A 31 -5.27 2.09 -10.35
CA LYS A 31 -6.34 2.98 -10.83
C LYS A 31 -5.72 4.19 -11.52
N LYS A 32 -6.50 5.00 -12.25
CA LYS A 32 -5.94 6.12 -13.05
C LYS A 32 -5.07 7.10 -12.24
N LYS A 33 -5.49 7.43 -11.01
CA LYS A 33 -4.86 8.46 -10.16
C LYS A 33 -4.15 7.91 -8.91
N TYR A 34 -4.40 6.65 -8.55
CA TYR A 34 -3.88 6.07 -7.32
C TYR A 34 -3.69 4.55 -7.48
N SER A 35 -2.96 3.94 -6.56
CA SER A 35 -2.91 2.49 -6.43
C SER A 35 -3.18 2.07 -4.99
N ILE A 36 -3.87 0.97 -4.79
CA ILE A 36 -4.04 0.35 -3.46
C ILE A 36 -3.06 -0.82 -3.38
N ILE A 37 -2.23 -0.83 -2.35
CA ILE A 37 -1.08 -1.71 -2.22
C ILE A 37 -1.22 -2.51 -0.93
N GLU A 38 -1.05 -3.83 -1.05
CA GLU A 38 -0.97 -4.77 0.06
C GLU A 38 0.49 -5.17 0.27
N MET A 39 1.00 -4.96 1.49
CA MET A 39 2.40 -5.22 1.85
C MET A 39 2.53 -6.17 3.05
N THR A 40 3.54 -7.03 3.06
CA THR A 40 3.83 -7.97 4.16
C THR A 40 4.49 -7.30 5.36
N ARG A 41 5.10 -6.12 5.17
CA ARG A 41 5.74 -5.29 6.19
C ARG A 41 5.30 -3.84 6.04
N GLU A 42 5.62 -3.03 7.05
CA GLU A 42 5.48 -1.58 6.94
C GLU A 42 6.38 -1.04 5.83
N ALA A 43 5.86 -0.03 5.13
CA ALA A 43 6.64 0.73 4.19
C ALA A 43 7.73 1.53 4.93
N THR A 44 8.94 1.51 4.40
CA THR A 44 10.05 2.35 4.88
C THR A 44 9.75 3.82 4.62
N PRO A 45 10.36 4.76 5.37
CA PRO A 45 10.21 6.20 5.09
C PRO A 45 10.52 6.58 3.63
N ASN A 46 11.56 5.96 3.04
CA ASN A 46 11.92 6.19 1.64
C ASN A 46 10.82 5.71 0.66
N GLU A 47 10.18 4.57 0.92
CA GLU A 47 9.06 4.10 0.11
C GLU A 47 7.84 5.03 0.28
N ILE A 48 7.56 5.48 1.50
CA ILE A 48 6.46 6.41 1.80
C ILE A 48 6.62 7.70 1.00
N ASP A 49 7.79 8.31 1.06
CA ASP A 49 8.07 9.58 0.38
C ASP A 49 8.11 9.41 -1.14
N LYS A 50 8.82 8.39 -1.65
CA LYS A 50 9.00 8.16 -3.08
C LYS A 50 7.69 7.88 -3.83
N TYR A 51 6.78 7.13 -3.20
CA TYR A 51 5.53 6.70 -3.83
C TYR A 51 4.30 7.48 -3.33
N ASN A 52 4.48 8.41 -2.39
CA ASN A 52 3.41 9.16 -1.72
C ASN A 52 2.38 8.19 -1.11
N LEU A 53 2.87 7.29 -0.25
CA LEU A 53 2.05 6.27 0.41
C LEU A 53 1.29 6.88 1.59
N ARG A 54 0.01 6.56 1.68
CA ARG A 54 -0.86 6.86 2.82
C ARG A 54 -1.23 5.55 3.50
N TYR A 55 -0.90 5.43 4.78
CA TYR A 55 -1.20 4.24 5.56
C TYR A 55 -2.70 4.12 5.83
N CYS A 56 -3.26 2.94 5.54
CA CYS A 56 -4.69 2.65 5.71
C CYS A 56 -4.98 1.66 6.84
N GLY A 57 -4.01 0.86 7.27
CA GLY A 57 -4.18 -0.07 8.39
C GLY A 57 -3.39 -1.38 8.25
N HIS A 58 -3.43 -2.21 9.31
CA HIS A 58 -2.84 -3.55 9.35
C HIS A 58 -3.90 -4.59 9.67
N GLY A 59 -4.24 -5.43 8.71
CA GLY A 59 -5.36 -6.35 8.85
C GLY A 59 -5.77 -7.01 7.55
N TYR A 60 -7.06 -7.32 7.44
CA TYR A 60 -7.65 -7.93 6.26
C TYR A 60 -8.29 -6.87 5.37
N TRP A 61 -8.33 -7.14 4.07
CA TRP A 61 -8.94 -6.24 3.08
C TRP A 61 -10.33 -5.77 3.50
N LYS A 62 -11.19 -6.66 4.03
CA LYS A 62 -12.58 -6.35 4.38
C LYS A 62 -12.76 -5.67 5.74
N ASP A 63 -11.68 -5.37 6.47
CA ASP A 63 -11.81 -4.67 7.74
C ASP A 63 -12.33 -3.25 7.51
N GLU A 64 -13.37 -2.87 8.26
CA GLU A 64 -14.12 -1.64 8.02
C GLU A 64 -13.23 -0.39 8.09
N TYR A 65 -12.35 -0.30 9.09
CA TYR A 65 -11.44 0.83 9.26
C TYR A 65 -10.42 0.95 8.11
N ILE A 66 -10.01 -0.17 7.50
CA ILE A 66 -9.12 -0.16 6.31
C ILE A 66 -9.88 0.43 5.12
N GLN A 67 -11.12 -0.04 4.88
CA GLN A 67 -11.95 0.47 3.79
C GLN A 67 -12.25 1.97 3.96
N GLN A 68 -12.63 2.41 5.17
CA GLN A 68 -12.86 3.82 5.49
C GLN A 68 -11.60 4.68 5.25
N ASN A 69 -10.42 4.21 5.65
CA ASN A 69 -9.16 4.93 5.42
C ASN A 69 -8.78 4.99 3.94
N ILE A 70 -8.99 3.92 3.18
CA ILE A 70 -8.77 3.93 1.72
C ILE A 70 -9.67 5.00 1.10
N GLU A 71 -10.96 4.98 1.38
CA GLU A 71 -11.93 5.96 0.88
C GLU A 71 -11.53 7.40 1.22
N ARG A 72 -11.05 7.64 2.44
CA ARG A 72 -10.58 8.96 2.88
C ARG A 72 -9.48 9.55 2.00
N TYR A 73 -8.59 8.72 1.45
CA TYR A 73 -7.46 9.20 0.65
C TYR A 73 -7.72 9.25 -0.86
N ILE A 74 -8.77 8.56 -1.34
CA ILE A 74 -9.09 8.48 -2.78
C ILE A 74 -10.29 9.34 -3.21
N LYS A 75 -11.01 9.93 -2.24
CA LYS A 75 -12.00 11.00 -2.47
C LYS A 75 -11.30 12.25 -2.98
#